data_AF-K5W8I4-F1
#
_entry.id   AF-K5W8I4-F1
#
_cell.length_a   1.000
_cell.length_b   1.000
_cell.length_c   1.000
_cell.angle_alpha   90.00
_cell.angle_beta   90.00
_cell.angle_gamma   90.00
#
_symmetry.space_group_name_H-M   'P 1'
#
loop_
_entity.id
_entity.type
_entity.pdbx_description
1 polymer ?
#
loop_
_entity_poly.entity_id
_entity_poly.type
_entity_poly.pdbx_seq_one_letter_code
_entity_poly.pdbx_strand_id
1 'polypeptide(L)'
;MSGLRRFAQANHAAMSTSSSPQDDMVAPRTPIKGLQEPTTPRGTRMVYPLSPLTSPSKSASLPFDWDAVRNKKLPPYVETIATKRARLQKKAEGSAKSTKQTQKVVRKKSLLEKIRSIPSEIAFEIALLPNNVPLPTARKAAWILGGILHAVHFIIRVCQIRQVPDSDMGWEDLYREDEGESWFDWTIPVTTLLFLASLINAFYFFTRTRLYQLNMVTDPVSSPHAKFVRREGTPEPPPPPTRGAFLLSVIKAFWRSLSLSMRFLLNMSPPKDRQIASMRYDRVQQLEVWTPAEFEMTLLSIYSPVHAFLWMALTSANWIILSVIMILVGVQTRALTKSYDILIKDRAIISAEVLHEYDEKFVYPRINPLRKDQAVMTHQAEMVL
;
A
#
# COMPACT_ATOMS: atom_id res chain seq x y z
N MET A 1 28.83 11.61 -9.30
CA MET A 1 27.81 11.85 -10.36
C MET A 1 26.85 12.98 -9.97
N SER A 2 27.34 14.24 -9.90
CA SER A 2 26.60 15.39 -9.33
C SER A 2 26.17 16.44 -10.38
N GLY A 3 26.32 16.16 -11.68
CA GLY A 3 26.13 17.18 -12.73
C GLY A 3 24.73 17.24 -13.36
N LEU A 4 23.94 16.17 -13.30
CA LEU A 4 22.75 16.04 -14.16
C LEU A 4 21.42 16.46 -13.50
N ARG A 5 21.38 16.75 -12.20
CA ARG A 5 20.14 17.17 -11.50
C ARG A 5 19.82 18.66 -11.61
N ARG A 6 20.72 19.50 -12.15
CA ARG A 6 20.55 20.96 -12.12
C ARG A 6 19.72 21.52 -13.29
N PHE A 7 19.51 20.75 -14.36
CA PHE A 7 18.77 21.22 -15.54
C PHE A 7 17.26 20.96 -15.51
N ALA A 8 16.77 20.06 -14.66
CA ALA A 8 15.33 19.73 -14.62
C ALA A 8 14.49 20.68 -13.72
N GLN A 9 15.12 21.44 -12.82
CA GLN A 9 14.41 22.31 -11.87
C GLN A 9 14.25 23.77 -12.33
N ALA A 10 14.95 24.20 -13.39
CA ALA A 10 14.84 25.57 -13.89
C ALA A 10 13.58 25.82 -14.74
N ASN A 11 12.99 24.77 -15.35
CA ASN A 11 11.87 24.93 -16.29
C ASN A 11 10.48 24.95 -15.64
N HIS A 12 10.34 24.61 -14.35
CA HIS A 12 9.03 24.56 -13.69
C HIS A 12 8.66 25.84 -12.90
N ALA A 13 9.55 26.83 -12.83
CA ALA A 13 9.33 28.06 -12.06
C ALA A 13 8.93 29.28 -12.93
N ALA A 14 8.77 29.11 -14.24
CA ALA A 14 8.47 30.21 -15.18
C ALA A 14 7.03 30.24 -15.72
N MET A 15 6.13 29.36 -15.24
CA MET A 15 4.74 29.30 -15.72
C MET A 15 3.73 29.28 -14.57
N SER A 16 3.64 30.36 -13.79
CA SER A 16 2.42 30.67 -13.02
C SER A 16 2.47 32.09 -12.43
N THR A 17 2.45 33.11 -13.27
CA THR A 17 1.99 34.46 -12.90
C THR A 17 1.22 35.04 -14.07
N SER A 18 -0.06 34.67 -14.18
CA SER A 18 -1.04 35.35 -15.03
C SER A 18 -1.44 36.67 -14.36
N SER A 19 -0.86 37.77 -14.84
CA SER A 19 -1.29 39.15 -14.54
C SER A 19 -2.57 39.46 -15.31
N SER A 20 -3.61 39.93 -14.60
CA SER A 20 -4.78 40.57 -15.22
C SER A 20 -4.44 42.03 -15.56
N PRO A 21 -4.82 42.55 -16.74
CA PRO A 21 -4.49 43.92 -17.15
C PRO A 21 -5.51 44.90 -16.58
N GLN A 22 -5.02 46.03 -16.06
CA GLN A 22 -5.84 47.15 -15.60
C GLN A 22 -5.64 48.31 -16.59
N ASP A 23 -6.76 48.76 -17.16
CA ASP A 23 -6.85 49.82 -18.17
C ASP A 23 -6.32 51.17 -17.67
N ASP A 24 -5.34 51.73 -18.40
CA ASP A 24 -4.91 53.12 -18.29
C ASP A 24 -5.82 54.00 -19.17
N MET A 25 -6.88 54.56 -18.57
CA MET A 25 -7.58 55.71 -19.17
C MET A 25 -6.85 57.01 -18.83
N VAL A 26 -6.15 57.54 -19.84
CA VAL A 26 -5.57 58.88 -19.83
C VAL A 26 -6.70 59.90 -20.07
N ALA A 27 -7.00 60.73 -19.07
CA ALA A 27 -7.82 61.92 -19.22
C ALA A 27 -6.92 63.18 -19.34
N PRO A 28 -7.22 64.12 -20.25
CA PRO A 28 -6.39 65.31 -20.48
C PRO A 28 -6.63 66.37 -19.39
N ARG A 29 -5.55 66.96 -18.87
CA ARG A 29 -5.60 68.13 -17.97
C ARG A 29 -5.24 69.39 -18.74
N THR A 30 -6.19 70.31 -18.88
CA THR A 30 -5.94 71.74 -19.14
C THR A 30 -5.65 72.47 -17.83
N PRO A 31 -4.78 73.50 -17.82
CA PRO A 31 -4.34 74.15 -16.58
C PRO A 31 -5.28 75.28 -16.17
N ILE A 32 -5.79 75.24 -14.94
CA ILE A 32 -6.34 76.43 -14.27
C ILE A 32 -5.38 76.81 -13.15
N LYS A 33 -4.92 78.06 -13.25
CA LYS A 33 -3.90 78.71 -12.44
C LYS A 33 -4.54 79.26 -11.17
N GLY A 34 -3.99 78.91 -10.01
CA GLY A 34 -4.18 79.65 -8.76
C GLY A 34 -5.29 79.16 -7.84
N LEU A 35 -5.03 78.06 -7.11
CA LEU A 35 -5.54 77.84 -5.76
C LEU A 35 -4.54 76.94 -5.02
N GLN A 36 -4.09 77.38 -3.84
CA GLN A 36 -3.29 76.56 -2.93
C GLN A 36 -4.21 75.52 -2.29
N GLU A 37 -4.06 74.24 -2.64
CA GLU A 37 -4.66 73.13 -1.92
C GLU A 37 -3.76 72.69 -0.74
N PRO A 38 -4.35 72.34 0.43
CA PRO A 38 -3.60 72.08 1.65
C PRO A 38 -2.78 70.77 1.57
N THR A 39 -1.51 70.87 1.96
CA THR A 39 -0.58 69.75 2.11
C THR A 39 -0.99 68.81 3.25
N THR A 40 -1.42 67.59 2.93
CA THR A 40 -1.55 66.49 3.90
C THR A 40 -0.21 65.78 4.09
N PRO A 41 0.26 65.51 5.33
CA PRO A 41 1.52 64.81 5.55
C PRO A 41 1.43 63.34 5.11
N ARG A 42 2.33 62.95 4.19
CA ARG A 42 2.60 61.55 3.82
C ARG A 42 3.21 60.81 5.00
N GLY A 43 2.63 59.66 5.36
CA GLY A 43 3.40 58.54 5.90
C GLY A 43 3.04 58.03 7.29
N THR A 44 1.81 57.53 7.48
CA THR A 44 1.54 56.51 8.50
C THR A 44 1.29 55.18 7.79
N ARG A 45 2.29 54.29 7.85
CA ARG A 45 2.16 52.91 7.39
C ARG A 45 1.17 52.18 8.30
N MET A 46 -0.07 52.00 7.84
CA MET A 46 -1.05 51.16 8.53
C MET A 46 -0.51 49.73 8.62
N VAL A 47 -0.21 49.30 9.85
CA VAL A 47 0.10 47.90 10.16
C VAL A 47 -1.23 47.21 10.42
N TYR A 48 -1.68 46.40 9.45
CA TYR A 48 -2.84 45.53 9.67
C TYR A 48 -2.50 44.51 10.78
N PRO A 49 -3.26 44.43 11.88
CA PRO A 49 -3.12 43.31 12.80
C PRO A 49 -3.54 42.03 12.06
N LEU A 50 -2.69 41.00 12.10
CA LEU A 50 -3.02 39.69 11.52
C LEU A 50 -4.31 39.17 12.19
N SER A 51 -5.36 38.97 11.40
CA SER A 51 -6.61 38.39 11.88
C SER A 51 -6.37 36.97 12.38
N PRO A 52 -6.89 36.57 13.56
CA PRO A 52 -6.71 35.23 14.12
C PRO A 52 -7.25 34.10 13.23
N LEU A 53 -8.04 34.42 12.20
CA LEU A 53 -8.54 33.48 11.19
C LEU A 53 -7.49 33.09 10.14
N THR A 54 -6.41 33.87 9.98
CA THR A 54 -5.35 33.61 8.99
C THR A 54 -4.13 32.89 9.57
N SER A 55 -4.07 32.73 10.91
CA SER A 55 -3.05 31.91 11.56
C SER A 55 -3.59 30.50 11.81
N PRO A 56 -2.80 29.44 11.54
CA PRO A 56 -3.21 28.09 11.93
C PRO A 56 -3.45 28.03 13.44
N SER A 57 -4.53 27.35 13.85
CA SER A 57 -4.87 27.17 15.26
C SER A 57 -3.69 26.59 16.04
N LYS A 58 -3.48 27.02 17.29
CA LYS A 58 -2.45 26.48 18.20
C LYS A 58 -2.62 24.96 18.45
N SER A 59 -3.80 24.42 18.17
CA SER A 59 -4.13 22.99 18.26
C SER A 59 -4.06 22.25 16.92
N ALA A 60 -3.73 22.91 15.81
CA ALA A 60 -3.61 22.27 14.52
C ALA A 60 -2.33 21.40 14.50
N SER A 61 -2.49 20.08 14.48
CA SER A 61 -1.40 19.16 14.23
C SER A 61 -0.95 19.31 12.78
N LEU A 62 0.21 19.93 12.57
CA LEU A 62 0.85 19.93 11.26
C LEU A 62 1.31 18.50 10.96
N PRO A 63 1.02 17.95 9.76
CA PRO A 63 1.49 16.64 9.37
C PRO A 63 3.02 16.62 9.41
N PHE A 64 3.58 15.47 9.78
CA PHE A 64 5.02 15.29 9.93
C PHE A 64 5.73 15.46 8.58
N ASP A 65 6.62 16.44 8.49
CA ASP A 65 7.37 16.74 7.27
C ASP A 65 8.61 15.83 7.15
N TRP A 66 8.44 14.74 6.39
CA TRP A 66 9.51 13.78 6.10
C TRP A 66 10.66 14.40 5.29
N ASP A 67 10.40 15.41 4.47
CA ASP A 67 11.42 16.06 3.65
C ASP A 67 12.28 17.03 4.46
N ALA A 68 11.73 17.63 5.52
CA ALA A 68 12.52 18.39 6.49
C ALA A 68 13.53 17.50 7.22
N VAL A 69 13.12 16.29 7.64
CA VAL A 69 14.00 15.31 8.31
C VAL A 69 15.11 14.83 7.37
N ARG A 70 14.76 14.46 6.14
CA ARG A 70 15.74 14.02 5.11
C ARG A 70 16.80 15.08 4.84
N ASN A 71 16.40 16.35 4.86
CA ASN A 71 17.29 17.49 4.63
C ASN A 71 17.92 18.06 5.91
N LYS A 72 17.73 17.41 7.07
CA LYS A 72 18.17 17.90 8.40
C LYS A 72 17.76 19.35 8.68
N LYS A 73 16.63 19.78 8.14
CA LYS A 73 16.05 21.10 8.39
C LYS A 73 15.45 21.11 9.80
N LEU A 74 15.46 22.28 10.42
CA LEU A 74 14.82 22.48 11.71
C LEU A 74 13.31 22.25 11.56
N PRO A 75 12.67 21.62 12.56
CA PRO A 75 11.24 21.33 12.49
C PRO A 75 10.44 22.64 12.42
N PRO A 76 9.38 22.70 11.59
CA PRO A 76 8.61 23.91 11.32
C PRO A 76 7.59 24.20 12.45
N TYR A 77 8.00 24.09 13.71
CA TYR A 77 7.16 24.57 14.80
C TYR A 77 7.08 26.09 14.74
N VAL A 78 5.91 26.63 15.10
CA VAL A 78 5.64 28.07 15.12
C VAL A 78 6.71 28.76 15.96
N GLU A 79 7.66 29.43 15.31
CA GLU A 79 8.57 30.36 15.98
C GLU A 79 7.69 31.41 16.68
N THR A 80 7.66 31.38 18.01
CA THR A 80 6.89 32.35 18.80
C THR A 80 7.31 33.77 18.41
N ILE A 81 6.40 34.75 18.49
CA ILE A 81 6.70 36.16 18.19
C ILE A 81 7.93 36.66 18.99
N ALA A 82 8.16 36.09 20.18
CA ALA A 82 9.37 36.31 20.98
C ALA A 82 10.65 35.83 20.28
N THR A 83 10.66 34.62 19.72
CA THR A 83 11.82 34.10 18.94
C THR A 83 12.04 34.89 17.64
N LYS A 84 10.97 35.34 16.97
CA LYS A 84 11.07 36.20 15.78
C LYS A 84 11.61 37.60 16.11
N ARG A 85 11.17 38.22 17.22
CA ARG A 85 11.70 39.50 17.71
C ARG A 85 13.16 39.40 18.15
N ALA A 86 13.52 38.34 18.87
CA ALA A 86 14.90 38.09 19.30
C ALA A 86 15.84 37.87 18.09
N ARG A 87 15.35 37.23 17.02
CA ARG A 87 16.11 37.00 15.79
C ARG A 87 16.24 38.26 14.93
N LEU A 88 15.24 39.14 14.93
CA LEU A 88 15.28 40.45 14.28
C LEU A 88 16.18 41.44 15.04
N GLN A 89 16.14 41.45 16.37
CA GLN A 89 17.07 42.23 17.21
C GLN A 89 18.51 41.77 17.01
N LYS A 90 18.77 40.45 16.98
CA LYS A 90 20.10 39.90 16.63
C LYS A 90 20.58 40.20 15.21
N LYS A 91 19.69 40.60 14.30
CA LYS A 91 20.05 40.96 12.91
C LYS A 91 20.28 42.47 12.76
N ALA A 92 19.74 43.29 13.67
CA ALA A 92 19.91 44.74 13.70
C ALA A 92 21.16 45.17 14.47
N GLU A 93 21.60 44.39 15.47
CA GLU A 93 22.88 44.58 16.14
C GLU A 93 23.99 43.89 15.35
N GLY A 94 24.88 44.70 14.75
CA GLY A 94 26.01 44.22 13.98
C GLY A 94 26.85 43.18 14.74
N SER A 95 27.11 42.07 14.07
CA SER A 95 28.15 41.06 14.34
C SER A 95 28.78 41.08 15.74
N ALA A 96 28.11 40.48 16.72
CA ALA A 96 28.77 40.00 17.93
C ALA A 96 28.22 38.64 18.33
N LYS A 97 29.06 37.62 18.13
CA LYS A 97 29.00 36.27 18.72
C LYS A 97 27.72 35.49 18.41
N SER A 98 27.87 34.61 17.41
CA SER A 98 27.16 33.32 17.32
C SER A 98 26.93 32.76 18.71
N THR A 99 25.71 32.92 19.22
CA THR A 99 25.26 32.17 20.39
C THR A 99 25.22 30.73 19.91
N LYS A 100 26.26 29.97 20.27
CA LYS A 100 26.31 28.52 20.05
C LYS A 100 24.97 27.97 20.50
N GLN A 101 24.14 27.56 19.54
CA GLN A 101 23.07 26.61 19.83
C GLN A 101 23.76 25.53 20.64
N THR A 102 23.27 25.26 21.85
CA THR A 102 23.79 24.19 22.69
C THR A 102 23.72 22.93 21.84
N GLN A 103 24.86 22.57 21.26
CA GLN A 103 25.00 21.35 20.50
C GLN A 103 24.69 20.27 21.52
N LYS A 104 23.52 19.64 21.36
CA LYS A 104 23.14 18.49 22.16
C LYS A 104 24.35 17.55 22.09
N VAL A 105 25.02 17.36 23.22
CA VAL A 105 26.19 16.49 23.29
C VAL A 105 25.65 15.09 23.07
N VAL A 106 25.65 14.65 21.82
CA VAL A 106 25.30 13.29 21.46
C VAL A 106 26.47 12.46 21.94
N ARG A 107 26.25 11.70 23.02
CA ARG A 107 27.22 10.74 23.53
C ARG A 107 27.60 9.82 22.36
N LYS A 108 28.86 9.86 21.95
CA LYS A 108 29.37 8.96 20.91
C LYS A 108 29.25 7.54 21.46
N LYS A 109 28.67 6.64 20.68
CA LYS A 109 28.65 5.20 21.01
C LYS A 109 30.08 4.71 21.20
N SER A 110 30.28 3.82 22.17
CA SER A 110 31.59 3.17 22.35
C SER A 110 31.93 2.32 21.11
N LEU A 111 33.22 2.03 20.86
CA LEU A 111 33.64 1.22 19.69
C LEU A 111 32.99 -0.17 19.69
N LEU A 112 32.84 -0.78 20.88
CA LEU A 112 32.17 -2.07 21.04
C LEU A 112 30.68 -2.00 20.69
N GLU A 113 30.01 -0.94 21.15
CA GLU A 113 28.61 -0.68 20.84
C GLU A 113 28.38 -0.34 19.36
N LYS A 114 29.38 0.27 18.72
CA LYS A 114 29.38 0.52 17.27
C LYS A 114 29.45 -0.79 16.51
N ILE A 115 30.36 -1.70 16.85
CA ILE A 115 30.47 -3.01 16.19
C ILE A 115 29.19 -3.85 16.39
N ARG A 116 28.64 -3.85 17.61
CA ARG A 116 27.39 -4.58 17.91
C ARG A 116 26.17 -4.01 17.18
N SER A 117 26.19 -2.75 16.75
CA SER A 117 25.09 -2.12 16.01
C SER A 117 25.22 -2.20 14.49
N ILE A 118 26.33 -2.70 13.93
CA ILE A 118 26.49 -2.87 12.48
C ILE A 118 25.38 -3.77 11.87
N PRO A 119 25.05 -4.94 12.44
CA PRO A 119 24.00 -5.79 11.86
C PRO A 119 22.62 -5.12 11.87
N SER A 120 22.30 -4.34 12.90
CA SER A 120 21.03 -3.62 12.97
C SER A 120 20.99 -2.39 12.06
N GLU A 121 22.13 -1.73 11.86
CA GLU A 121 22.28 -0.62 10.91
C GLU A 121 22.14 -1.13 9.47
N ILE A 122 22.79 -2.24 9.11
CA ILE A 122 22.62 -2.90 7.81
C ILE A 122 21.18 -3.39 7.63
N ALA A 123 20.57 -4.04 8.63
CA ALA A 123 19.19 -4.48 8.55
C ALA A 123 18.21 -3.31 8.36
N PHE A 124 18.48 -2.18 9.02
CA PHE A 124 17.70 -0.96 8.86
C PHE A 124 17.89 -0.35 7.47
N GLU A 125 19.12 -0.28 6.97
CA GLU A 125 19.40 0.18 5.60
C GLU A 125 18.74 -0.72 4.55
N ILE A 126 18.79 -2.04 4.72
CA ILE A 126 18.10 -3.01 3.85
C ILE A 126 16.57 -2.81 3.92
N ALA A 127 16.01 -2.58 5.11
CA ALA A 127 14.58 -2.30 5.26
C ALA A 127 14.18 -0.96 4.60
N LEU A 128 15.12 -0.02 4.47
CA LEU A 128 14.92 1.24 3.77
C LEU A 128 15.11 1.14 2.25
N LEU A 129 15.82 0.12 1.73
CA LEU A 129 16.09 -0.05 0.30
C LEU A 129 14.82 -0.03 -0.58
N PRO A 130 13.72 -0.73 -0.24
CA PRO A 130 12.49 -0.71 -1.05
C PRO A 130 11.89 0.70 -1.21
N ASN A 131 12.13 1.59 -0.25
CA ASN A 131 11.59 2.94 -0.23
C ASN A 131 12.56 3.99 -0.81
N ASN A 132 13.87 3.68 -0.85
CA ASN A 132 14.92 4.61 -1.26
C ASN A 132 15.45 4.36 -2.68
N VAL A 133 15.22 3.17 -3.24
CA VAL A 133 15.57 2.84 -4.62
C VAL A 133 14.31 2.95 -5.48
N PRO A 134 14.33 3.66 -6.62
CA PRO A 134 13.22 3.62 -7.57
C PRO A 134 13.20 2.23 -8.21
N LEU A 135 12.53 1.28 -7.55
CA LEU A 135 12.33 -0.06 -8.09
C LEU A 135 11.59 0.05 -9.44
N PRO A 136 11.91 -0.80 -10.42
CA PRO A 136 11.13 -0.84 -11.64
C PRO A 136 9.67 -1.12 -11.29
N THR A 137 8.75 -0.46 -12.00
CA THR A 137 7.31 -0.77 -11.89
C THR A 137 7.09 -2.27 -12.02
N ALA A 138 6.14 -2.83 -11.27
CA ALA A 138 5.83 -4.26 -11.24
C ALA A 138 5.78 -4.90 -12.64
N ARG A 139 5.16 -4.22 -13.60
CA ARG A 139 5.12 -4.62 -15.02
C ARG A 139 6.53 -4.73 -15.65
N LYS A 140 7.36 -3.68 -15.56
CA LYS A 140 8.73 -3.69 -16.08
C LYS A 140 9.59 -4.76 -15.41
N ALA A 141 9.44 -4.94 -14.10
CA ALA A 141 10.15 -5.99 -13.36
C ALA A 141 9.79 -7.39 -13.89
N ALA A 142 8.50 -7.65 -14.13
CA ALA A 142 8.03 -8.90 -14.72
C ALA A 142 8.53 -9.11 -16.15
N TRP A 143 8.59 -8.05 -16.97
CA TRP A 143 9.18 -8.13 -18.32
C TRP A 143 10.66 -8.48 -18.30
N ILE A 144 11.44 -7.81 -17.44
CA ILE A 144 12.87 -8.09 -17.28
C ILE A 144 13.06 -9.53 -16.80
N LEU A 145 12.32 -9.95 -15.77
CA LEU A 145 12.43 -11.31 -15.23
C LEU A 145 12.00 -12.37 -16.24
N GLY A 146 10.86 -12.21 -16.89
CA GLY A 146 10.37 -13.14 -17.92
C GLY A 146 11.35 -13.24 -19.09
N GLY A 147 11.90 -12.12 -19.55
CA GLY A 147 12.94 -12.10 -20.57
C GLY A 147 14.21 -12.83 -20.16
N ILE A 148 14.66 -12.66 -18.91
CA ILE A 148 15.80 -13.40 -18.35
C ILE A 148 15.49 -14.89 -18.29
N LEU A 149 14.29 -15.30 -17.85
CA LEU A 149 13.89 -16.70 -17.81
C LEU A 149 13.91 -17.34 -19.21
N HIS A 150 13.39 -16.64 -20.23
CA HIS A 150 13.50 -17.08 -21.62
C HIS A 150 14.95 -17.17 -22.11
N ALA A 151 15.78 -16.18 -21.80
CA ALA A 151 17.18 -16.16 -22.21
C ALA A 151 17.97 -17.32 -21.58
N VAL A 152 17.76 -17.58 -20.29
CA VAL A 152 18.38 -18.72 -19.59
C VAL A 152 17.89 -20.04 -20.19
N HIS A 153 16.59 -20.19 -20.43
CA HIS A 153 16.05 -21.39 -21.06
C HIS A 153 16.64 -21.60 -22.47
N PHE A 154 16.75 -20.54 -23.27
CA PHE A 154 17.38 -20.58 -24.59
C PHE A 154 18.85 -21.01 -24.53
N ILE A 155 19.65 -20.42 -23.62
CA ILE A 155 21.06 -20.79 -23.44
C ILE A 155 21.18 -22.27 -23.10
N ILE A 156 20.33 -22.77 -22.20
CA ILE A 156 20.33 -24.19 -21.83
C ILE A 156 20.01 -25.07 -23.04
N ARG A 157 19.01 -24.69 -23.85
CA ARG A 157 18.69 -25.44 -25.06
C ARG A 157 19.84 -25.46 -26.08
N VAL A 158 20.53 -24.34 -26.25
CA VAL A 158 21.72 -24.29 -27.12
C VAL A 158 22.83 -25.19 -26.57
N CYS A 159 23.04 -25.23 -25.26
CA CYS A 159 24.00 -26.15 -24.63
C CYS A 159 23.61 -27.61 -24.85
N GLN A 160 22.34 -27.97 -24.65
CA GLN A 160 21.83 -29.34 -24.84
C GLN A 160 21.95 -29.80 -26.29
N ILE A 161 21.58 -28.96 -27.27
CA ILE A 161 21.68 -29.29 -28.70
C ILE A 161 23.14 -29.52 -29.12
N ARG A 162 24.09 -28.74 -28.56
CA ARG A 162 25.52 -28.91 -28.82
C ARG A 162 26.12 -30.15 -28.15
N GLN A 163 25.47 -30.68 -27.12
CA GLN A 163 25.89 -31.88 -26.41
C GLN A 163 25.34 -33.16 -27.04
N VAL A 164 24.34 -33.09 -27.92
CA VAL A 164 23.87 -34.25 -28.69
C VAL A 164 25.04 -34.72 -29.55
N PRO A 165 25.63 -35.90 -29.29
CA PRO A 165 26.66 -36.45 -30.15
C PRO A 165 26.06 -36.69 -31.53
N ASP A 166 26.83 -36.46 -32.60
CA ASP A 166 26.44 -36.81 -33.98
C ASP A 166 26.44 -38.34 -34.17
N SER A 167 25.71 -39.08 -33.34
CA SER A 167 25.58 -40.53 -33.39
C SER A 167 24.80 -41.03 -34.62
N ASP A 168 24.24 -40.09 -35.41
CA ASP A 168 23.68 -40.35 -36.75
C ASP A 168 24.77 -40.55 -37.83
N MET A 169 26.06 -40.43 -37.50
CA MET A 169 27.17 -40.70 -38.43
C MET A 169 27.96 -41.96 -38.09
N GLY A 170 27.37 -43.12 -38.42
CA GLY A 170 28.12 -44.32 -38.77
C GLY A 170 28.54 -45.23 -37.62
N TRP A 171 28.77 -46.49 -37.97
CA TRP A 171 29.23 -47.60 -37.10
C TRP A 171 30.57 -47.35 -36.38
N GLU A 172 31.17 -46.17 -36.54
CA GLU A 172 32.46 -45.75 -35.99
C GLU A 172 32.35 -45.23 -34.54
N ASP A 173 31.15 -44.84 -34.09
CA ASP A 173 30.93 -44.26 -32.76
C ASP A 173 30.72 -45.30 -31.65
N LEU A 174 30.39 -46.56 -31.99
CA LEU A 174 30.15 -47.67 -31.05
C LEU A 174 31.36 -47.98 -30.12
N TYR A 175 32.56 -47.55 -30.51
CA TYR A 175 33.79 -47.75 -29.73
C TYR A 175 34.16 -46.53 -28.86
N ARG A 176 33.41 -45.42 -28.93
CA ARG A 176 33.72 -44.16 -28.22
C ARG A 176 32.61 -43.67 -27.28
N GLU A 177 31.51 -44.42 -27.14
CA GLU A 177 30.32 -44.03 -26.36
C GLU A 177 30.63 -43.69 -24.89
N ASP A 178 31.69 -44.26 -24.29
CA ASP A 178 32.03 -44.06 -22.87
C ASP A 178 33.02 -42.89 -22.59
N GLU A 179 33.62 -42.25 -23.60
CA GLU A 179 34.69 -41.24 -23.36
C GLU A 179 34.18 -39.82 -23.07
N GLY A 180 32.87 -39.56 -23.16
CA GLY A 180 32.31 -38.20 -23.12
C GLY A 180 31.06 -37.99 -22.26
N GLU A 181 30.46 -39.03 -21.69
CA GLU A 181 29.26 -38.87 -20.86
C GLU A 181 29.62 -38.21 -19.52
N SER A 182 29.24 -36.94 -19.39
CA SER A 182 29.34 -36.24 -18.12
C SER A 182 28.38 -36.89 -17.13
N TRP A 183 28.92 -37.48 -16.05
CA TRP A 183 28.14 -38.05 -14.94
C TRP A 183 27.10 -37.08 -14.33
N PHE A 184 27.23 -35.78 -14.61
CA PHE A 184 26.28 -34.75 -14.20
C PHE A 184 26.03 -33.73 -15.30
N ASP A 185 24.84 -33.81 -15.92
CA ASP A 185 24.35 -32.75 -16.80
C ASP A 185 23.62 -31.67 -15.99
N TRP A 186 24.24 -30.50 -15.87
CA TRP A 186 23.68 -29.35 -15.15
C TRP A 186 22.43 -28.76 -15.84
N THR A 187 22.16 -29.10 -17.10
CA THR A 187 21.03 -28.54 -17.84
C THR A 187 19.67 -29.09 -17.37
N ILE A 188 19.64 -30.35 -16.91
CA ILE A 188 18.44 -31.02 -16.38
C ILE A 188 17.93 -30.38 -15.08
N PRO A 189 18.75 -30.18 -14.02
CA PRO A 189 18.28 -29.53 -12.80
C PRO A 189 17.88 -28.07 -13.01
N VAL A 190 18.54 -27.35 -13.93
CA VAL A 190 18.17 -25.95 -14.19
C VAL A 190 16.86 -25.85 -14.99
N THR A 191 16.62 -26.72 -15.97
CA THR A 191 15.34 -26.78 -16.71
C THR A 191 14.19 -27.18 -15.81
N THR A 192 14.39 -28.18 -14.93
CA THR A 192 13.38 -28.57 -13.93
C THR A 192 13.10 -27.44 -12.92
N LEU A 193 14.12 -26.68 -12.50
CA LEU A 193 13.95 -25.49 -11.65
C LEU A 193 13.16 -24.38 -12.35
N LEU A 194 13.48 -24.08 -13.62
CA LEU A 194 12.77 -23.10 -14.44
C LEU A 194 11.30 -23.49 -14.63
N PHE A 195 11.04 -24.77 -14.83
CA PHE A 195 9.69 -25.31 -14.92
C PHE A 195 8.95 -25.16 -13.58
N LEU A 196 9.57 -25.58 -12.48
CA LEU A 196 8.97 -25.47 -11.15
C LEU A 196 8.70 -24.00 -10.77
N ALA A 197 9.61 -23.08 -11.11
CA ALA A 197 9.41 -21.65 -10.91
C ALA A 197 8.18 -21.12 -11.68
N SER A 198 7.98 -21.58 -12.93
CA SER A 198 6.78 -21.22 -13.71
C SER A 198 5.48 -21.78 -13.10
N LEU A 199 5.53 -23.01 -12.57
CA LEU A 199 4.39 -23.64 -11.88
C LEU A 199 4.06 -22.90 -10.58
N ILE A 200 5.08 -22.56 -9.78
CA ILE A 200 4.90 -21.78 -8.55
C ILE A 200 4.29 -20.42 -8.87
N ASN A 201 4.75 -19.73 -9.92
CA ASN A 201 4.17 -18.47 -10.35
C ASN A 201 2.70 -18.62 -10.79
N ALA A 202 2.38 -19.65 -11.58
CA ALA A 202 1.01 -19.91 -12.01
C ALA A 202 0.09 -20.26 -10.82
N PHE A 203 0.56 -21.09 -9.89
CA PHE A 203 -0.17 -21.42 -8.68
C PHE A 203 -0.40 -20.19 -7.80
N TYR A 204 0.64 -19.36 -7.62
CA TYR A 204 0.53 -18.12 -6.87
C TYR A 204 -0.46 -17.14 -7.52
N PHE A 205 -0.43 -17.01 -8.84
CA PHE A 205 -1.39 -16.20 -9.60
C PHE A 205 -2.85 -16.63 -9.36
N PHE A 206 -3.15 -17.94 -9.39
CA PHE A 206 -4.52 -18.43 -9.19
C PHE A 206 -4.97 -18.43 -7.72
N THR A 207 -4.04 -18.56 -6.77
CA THR A 207 -4.35 -18.56 -5.33
C THR A 207 -4.42 -17.18 -4.71
N ARG A 208 -4.00 -16.12 -5.44
CA ARG A 208 -4.00 -14.76 -4.92
C ARG A 208 -5.39 -14.15 -4.90
N THR A 209 -6.02 -14.20 -3.73
CA THR A 209 -7.34 -13.62 -3.48
C THR A 209 -7.27 -12.51 -2.42
N ARG A 210 -8.28 -11.64 -2.40
CA ARG A 210 -8.51 -10.60 -1.39
C ARG A 210 -9.87 -10.77 -0.77
N LEU A 211 -9.93 -10.61 0.54
CA LEU A 211 -11.18 -10.67 1.31
C LEU A 211 -11.78 -9.27 1.42
N TYR A 212 -13.03 -9.14 0.96
CA TYR A 212 -13.86 -7.96 1.12
C TYR A 212 -14.96 -8.25 2.13
N GLN A 213 -15.26 -7.28 3.00
CA GLN A 213 -16.32 -7.38 4.00
C GLN A 213 -17.47 -6.46 3.59
N LEU A 214 -18.64 -7.04 3.37
CA LEU A 214 -19.86 -6.34 2.97
C LEU A 214 -20.70 -6.08 4.21
N ASN A 215 -20.73 -4.82 4.65
CA ASN A 215 -21.27 -4.44 5.96
C ASN A 215 -22.79 -4.22 5.96
N MET A 216 -23.38 -3.76 4.86
CA MET A 216 -24.82 -3.42 4.80
C MET A 216 -25.68 -4.52 4.18
N VAL A 217 -25.06 -5.50 3.51
CA VAL A 217 -25.77 -6.62 2.88
C VAL A 217 -26.43 -7.54 3.92
N THR A 218 -27.75 -7.65 3.85
CA THR A 218 -28.55 -8.62 4.63
C THR A 218 -28.83 -9.91 3.85
N ASP A 219 -28.95 -9.83 2.53
CA ASP A 219 -29.32 -10.96 1.67
C ASP A 219 -28.09 -11.70 1.15
N PRO A 220 -28.13 -13.03 0.97
CA PRO A 220 -26.97 -13.77 0.49
C PRO A 220 -26.60 -13.35 -0.94
N VAL A 221 -25.43 -12.74 -1.09
CA VAL A 221 -24.79 -12.50 -2.40
C VAL A 221 -24.65 -13.79 -3.20
N SER A 222 -24.98 -13.73 -4.49
CA SER A 222 -25.01 -14.85 -5.45
C SER A 222 -23.65 -15.36 -5.93
N SER A 223 -22.56 -15.10 -5.19
CA SER A 223 -21.21 -15.56 -5.53
C SER A 223 -20.84 -16.82 -4.72
N PRO A 224 -20.26 -17.87 -5.36
CA PRO A 224 -19.82 -19.08 -4.66
C PRO A 224 -18.69 -18.82 -3.66
N HIS A 225 -18.01 -17.68 -3.77
CA HIS A 225 -16.93 -17.26 -2.87
C HIS A 225 -17.42 -16.38 -1.71
N ALA A 226 -18.75 -16.23 -1.55
CA ALA A 226 -19.34 -15.49 -0.46
C ALA A 226 -19.63 -16.40 0.74
N LYS A 227 -19.21 -15.98 1.93
CA LYS A 227 -19.47 -16.69 3.19
C LYS A 227 -19.88 -15.71 4.29
N PHE A 228 -20.82 -16.09 5.13
CA PHE A 228 -21.17 -15.29 6.31
C PHE A 228 -20.15 -15.53 7.41
N VAL A 229 -19.54 -14.46 7.90
CA VAL A 229 -18.60 -14.52 9.02
C VAL A 229 -19.12 -13.65 10.16
N ARG A 230 -18.94 -14.14 11.39
CA ARG A 230 -19.28 -13.36 12.58
C ARG A 230 -18.33 -12.17 12.66
N ARG A 231 -18.87 -10.97 12.77
CA ARG A 231 -18.06 -9.80 13.11
C ARG A 231 -17.51 -10.04 14.52
N GLU A 232 -16.20 -10.18 14.63
CA GLU A 232 -15.56 -10.00 15.92
C GLU A 232 -15.85 -8.55 16.32
N GLY A 233 -16.75 -8.37 17.29
CA GLY A 233 -16.96 -7.06 17.88
C GLY A 233 -15.61 -6.51 18.32
N THR A 234 -15.43 -5.19 18.20
CA THR A 234 -14.34 -4.49 18.86
C THR A 234 -14.12 -5.14 20.23
N PRO A 235 -12.92 -5.65 20.55
CA PRO A 235 -12.68 -6.27 21.83
C PRO A 235 -13.11 -5.25 22.89
N GLU A 236 -14.22 -5.53 23.57
CA GLU A 236 -14.62 -4.72 24.70
C GLU A 236 -13.42 -4.75 25.65
N PRO A 237 -12.89 -3.59 26.08
CA PRO A 237 -11.72 -3.58 26.93
C PRO A 237 -11.97 -4.54 28.09
N PRO A 238 -11.09 -5.53 28.31
CA PRO A 238 -11.33 -6.55 29.30
C PRO A 238 -11.64 -5.86 30.64
N PRO A 239 -12.69 -6.30 31.37
CA PRO A 239 -13.00 -5.71 32.65
C PRO A 239 -11.74 -5.72 33.53
N PRO A 240 -11.49 -4.66 34.33
CA PRO A 240 -10.27 -4.52 35.09
C PRO A 240 -10.01 -5.78 35.91
N PRO A 241 -8.77 -6.31 35.92
CA PRO A 241 -8.46 -7.58 36.56
C PRO A 241 -8.78 -7.50 38.05
N THR A 242 -9.93 -8.06 38.44
CA THR A 242 -10.31 -8.18 39.84
C THR A 242 -9.42 -9.28 40.44
N ARG A 243 -8.70 -8.96 41.53
CA ARG A 243 -7.86 -9.92 42.25
C ARG A 243 -8.72 -11.11 42.69
N GLY A 244 -8.61 -12.24 41.99
CA GLY A 244 -9.44 -13.44 42.18
C GLY A 244 -10.10 -13.99 40.89
N ALA A 245 -10.21 -13.18 39.83
CA ALA A 245 -10.82 -13.58 38.56
C ALA A 245 -10.08 -14.72 37.84
N PHE A 246 -8.76 -14.81 38.01
CA PHE A 246 -7.95 -15.89 37.45
C PHE A 246 -8.29 -17.25 38.06
N LEU A 247 -8.38 -17.33 39.39
CA LEU A 247 -8.74 -18.56 40.11
C LEU A 247 -10.16 -19.03 39.74
N LEU A 248 -11.12 -18.11 39.69
CA LEU A 248 -12.48 -18.39 39.22
C LEU A 248 -12.52 -18.86 37.75
N SER A 249 -11.70 -18.26 36.88
CA SER A 249 -11.63 -18.65 35.46
C SER A 249 -10.98 -20.02 35.28
N VAL A 250 -9.95 -20.34 36.06
CA VAL A 250 -9.30 -21.67 36.08
C VAL A 250 -10.25 -22.73 36.62
N ILE A 251 -10.96 -22.47 37.72
CA ILE A 251 -11.96 -23.39 38.29
C ILE A 251 -13.09 -23.63 37.29
N LYS A 252 -13.56 -22.58 36.60
CA LYS A 252 -14.62 -22.69 35.58
C LYS A 252 -14.15 -23.45 34.33
N ALA A 253 -12.91 -23.24 33.89
CA ALA A 253 -12.31 -23.97 32.79
C ALA A 253 -12.11 -25.45 33.15
N PHE A 254 -11.66 -25.73 34.37
CA PHE A 254 -11.50 -27.08 34.90
C PHE A 254 -12.86 -27.80 34.98
N TRP A 255 -13.89 -27.18 35.56
CA TRP A 255 -15.24 -27.75 35.60
C TRP A 255 -15.84 -27.99 34.22
N ARG A 256 -15.60 -27.10 33.25
CA ARG A 256 -16.01 -27.31 31.86
C ARG A 256 -15.28 -28.49 31.23
N SER A 257 -13.97 -28.56 31.38
CA SER A 257 -13.14 -29.68 30.88
C SER A 257 -13.57 -31.02 31.49
N LEU A 258 -13.79 -31.05 32.81
CA LEU A 258 -14.30 -32.22 33.52
C LEU A 258 -15.70 -32.61 33.02
N SER A 259 -16.60 -31.64 32.82
CA SER A 259 -17.95 -31.89 32.30
C SER A 259 -17.95 -32.42 30.86
N LEU A 260 -17.02 -31.95 30.01
CA LEU A 260 -16.88 -32.40 28.62
C LEU A 260 -16.28 -33.81 28.58
N SER A 261 -15.28 -34.09 29.42
CA SER A 261 -14.67 -35.40 29.59
C SER A 261 -15.69 -36.44 30.10
N MET A 262 -16.47 -36.10 31.13
CA MET A 262 -17.52 -36.99 31.64
C MET A 262 -18.63 -37.23 30.61
N ARG A 263 -19.00 -36.24 29.80
CA ARG A 263 -20.01 -36.41 28.74
C ARG A 263 -19.50 -37.23 27.56
N PHE A 264 -18.22 -37.09 27.20
CA PHE A 264 -17.54 -37.92 26.22
C PHE A 264 -17.52 -39.38 26.65
N LEU A 265 -17.16 -39.66 27.91
CA LEU A 265 -17.17 -41.01 28.48
C LEU A 265 -18.56 -41.63 28.55
N LEU A 266 -19.60 -40.81 28.73
CA LEU A 266 -21.01 -41.25 28.77
C LEU A 266 -21.68 -41.24 27.38
N ASN A 267 -20.92 -41.05 26.30
CA ASN A 267 -21.40 -40.98 24.91
C ASN A 267 -22.61 -40.04 24.71
N MET A 268 -22.69 -38.98 25.52
CA MET A 268 -23.72 -37.97 25.40
C MET A 268 -23.32 -36.97 24.30
N SER A 269 -24.25 -36.66 23.40
CA SER A 269 -24.02 -35.67 22.34
C SER A 269 -23.45 -34.37 22.94
N PRO A 270 -22.45 -33.74 22.29
CA PRO A 270 -21.90 -32.47 22.76
C PRO A 270 -23.06 -31.50 23.03
N PRO A 271 -22.98 -30.65 24.08
CA PRO A 271 -24.00 -29.62 24.25
C PRO A 271 -24.10 -28.87 22.92
N LYS A 272 -25.25 -28.95 22.26
CA LYS A 272 -25.61 -27.97 21.23
C LYS A 272 -25.39 -26.65 21.94
N ASP A 273 -24.39 -25.88 21.53
CA ASP A 273 -24.22 -24.53 22.02
C ASP A 273 -25.60 -23.92 21.94
N ARG A 274 -26.20 -23.67 23.11
CA ARG A 274 -27.45 -22.97 23.20
C ARG A 274 -27.08 -21.63 22.58
N GLN A 275 -27.38 -21.48 21.30
CA GLN A 275 -27.28 -20.22 20.59
C GLN A 275 -28.13 -19.30 21.44
N ILE A 276 -27.46 -18.52 22.29
CA ILE A 276 -28.09 -17.53 23.12
C ILE A 276 -28.80 -16.66 22.10
N ALA A 277 -30.12 -16.79 22.04
CA ALA A 277 -31.02 -16.10 21.12
C ALA A 277 -31.15 -14.61 21.50
N SER A 278 -30.09 -14.01 22.03
CA SER A 278 -30.10 -12.67 22.59
C SER A 278 -28.70 -12.07 22.53
N MET A 279 -28.19 -11.86 21.32
CA MET A 279 -27.40 -10.71 20.91
C MET A 279 -27.41 -10.73 19.38
N ARG A 280 -27.88 -9.64 18.75
CA ARG A 280 -27.68 -9.39 17.31
C ARG A 280 -26.18 -9.32 17.06
N TYR A 281 -25.51 -10.45 16.92
CA TYR A 281 -24.17 -10.47 16.36
C TYR A 281 -24.32 -10.10 14.89
N ASP A 282 -23.77 -8.94 14.56
CA ASP A 282 -23.67 -8.41 13.21
C ASP A 282 -22.94 -9.45 12.34
N ARG A 283 -23.70 -10.24 11.57
CA ARG A 283 -23.12 -11.23 10.65
C ARG A 283 -22.77 -10.45 9.39
N VAL A 284 -21.48 -10.28 9.14
CA VAL A 284 -20.99 -9.54 7.98
C VAL A 284 -20.66 -10.55 6.90
N GLN A 285 -21.14 -10.33 5.68
CA GLN A 285 -20.82 -11.21 4.58
C GLN A 285 -19.39 -10.93 4.10
N GLN A 286 -18.59 -11.96 3.96
CA GLN A 286 -17.24 -11.89 3.40
C GLN A 286 -17.26 -12.43 1.98
N LEU A 287 -16.70 -11.67 1.06
CA LEU A 287 -16.52 -12.04 -0.34
C LEU A 287 -15.03 -12.18 -0.64
N GLU A 288 -14.61 -13.38 -1.04
CA GLU A 288 -13.26 -13.62 -1.51
C GLU A 288 -13.17 -13.35 -3.01
N VAL A 289 -12.43 -12.31 -3.40
CA VAL A 289 -12.31 -11.90 -4.80
C VAL A 289 -10.89 -12.14 -5.28
N TRP A 290 -10.78 -12.79 -6.44
CA TRP A 290 -9.50 -13.00 -7.09
C TRP A 290 -8.87 -11.67 -7.52
N THR A 291 -7.66 -11.37 -7.04
CA THR A 291 -6.98 -10.10 -7.37
C THR A 291 -5.50 -10.37 -7.65
N PRO A 292 -5.15 -10.77 -8.88
CA PRO A 292 -3.77 -11.01 -9.25
C PRO A 292 -2.99 -9.69 -9.19
N ALA A 293 -1.72 -9.73 -8.75
CA ALA A 293 -0.88 -8.54 -8.88
C ALA A 293 -0.46 -8.31 -10.33
N GLU A 294 -0.18 -7.06 -10.67
CA GLU A 294 0.33 -6.69 -12.00
C GLU A 294 1.61 -7.46 -12.36
N PHE A 295 2.47 -7.75 -11.38
CA PHE A 295 3.69 -8.52 -11.56
C PHE A 295 3.39 -9.96 -12.02
N GLU A 296 2.59 -10.72 -11.26
CA GLU A 296 2.24 -12.11 -11.59
C GLU A 296 1.50 -12.23 -12.90
N MET A 297 0.56 -11.31 -13.16
CA MET A 297 -0.21 -11.30 -14.40
C MET A 297 0.69 -11.12 -15.61
N THR A 298 1.62 -10.16 -15.53
CA THR A 298 2.60 -9.90 -16.59
C THR A 298 3.62 -11.05 -16.71
N LEU A 299 4.03 -11.64 -15.59
CA LEU A 299 4.99 -12.74 -15.59
C LEU A 299 4.37 -14.01 -16.17
N LEU A 300 3.11 -14.33 -15.85
CA LEU A 300 2.37 -15.45 -16.42
C LEU A 300 2.13 -15.27 -17.92
N SER A 301 1.88 -14.03 -18.37
CA SER A 301 1.67 -13.77 -19.80
C SER A 301 2.96 -13.92 -20.62
N ILE A 302 4.11 -13.60 -20.04
CA ILE A 302 5.42 -13.71 -20.71
C ILE A 302 5.97 -15.13 -20.57
N TYR A 303 6.02 -15.67 -19.35
CA TYR A 303 6.62 -16.96 -19.03
C TYR A 303 5.65 -17.84 -18.23
N SER A 304 4.65 -18.37 -18.93
CA SER A 304 3.75 -19.43 -18.42
C SER A 304 4.41 -20.82 -18.42
N PRO A 305 3.96 -21.78 -17.58
CA PRO A 305 4.35 -23.20 -17.67
C PRO A 305 4.29 -23.79 -19.09
N VAL A 306 3.37 -23.32 -19.94
CA VAL A 306 3.29 -23.72 -21.35
C VAL A 306 4.56 -23.35 -22.11
N HIS A 307 5.14 -22.17 -21.87
CA HIS A 307 6.36 -21.72 -22.55
C HIS A 307 7.57 -22.59 -22.13
N ALA A 308 7.61 -23.04 -20.88
CA ALA A 308 8.64 -23.98 -20.43
C ALA A 308 8.55 -25.32 -21.19
N PHE A 309 7.35 -25.87 -21.39
CA PHE A 309 7.16 -27.06 -22.24
C PHE A 309 7.46 -26.80 -23.72
N LEU A 310 7.14 -25.61 -24.22
CA LEU A 310 7.43 -25.23 -25.60
C LEU A 310 8.93 -25.26 -25.90
N TRP A 311 9.77 -24.84 -24.96
CA TRP A 311 11.23 -24.95 -25.08
C TRP A 311 11.72 -26.41 -25.14
N MET A 312 11.05 -27.33 -24.45
CA MET A 312 11.34 -28.76 -24.53
C MET A 312 10.95 -29.35 -25.89
N ALA A 313 9.91 -28.82 -26.53
CA ALA A 313 9.44 -29.26 -27.84
C ALA A 313 10.31 -28.81 -29.02
N LEU A 314 11.36 -28.01 -28.79
CA LEU A 314 12.25 -27.50 -29.84
C LEU A 314 13.23 -28.55 -30.41
N THR A 315 13.17 -29.80 -29.95
CA THR A 315 13.99 -30.92 -30.48
C THR A 315 13.28 -31.63 -31.65
N SER A 316 13.89 -32.68 -32.22
CA SER A 316 13.31 -33.49 -33.29
C SER A 316 11.85 -33.85 -32.98
N ALA A 317 10.98 -33.73 -33.98
CA ALA A 317 9.54 -33.55 -33.83
C ALA A 317 8.86 -34.59 -32.92
N ASN A 318 8.78 -34.28 -31.63
CA ASN A 318 8.15 -35.13 -30.63
C ASN A 318 6.66 -34.77 -30.54
N TRP A 319 5.84 -35.47 -31.32
CA TRP A 319 4.40 -35.28 -31.40
C TRP A 319 3.68 -35.46 -30.04
N ILE A 320 4.26 -36.23 -29.11
CA ILE A 320 3.72 -36.43 -27.75
C ILE A 320 3.82 -35.13 -26.96
N ILE A 321 4.98 -34.47 -26.96
CA ILE A 321 5.18 -33.20 -26.25
C ILE A 321 4.28 -32.11 -26.84
N LEU A 322 4.16 -32.05 -28.17
CA LEU A 322 3.24 -31.12 -28.85
C LEU A 322 1.78 -31.34 -28.44
N SER A 323 1.33 -32.60 -28.34
CA SER A 323 -0.02 -32.93 -27.88
C SER A 323 -0.26 -32.46 -26.43
N VAL A 324 0.73 -32.66 -25.55
CA VAL A 324 0.68 -32.18 -24.16
C VAL A 324 0.60 -30.64 -24.10
N ILE A 325 1.38 -29.93 -24.92
CA ILE A 325 1.33 -28.46 -25.01
C ILE A 325 -0.06 -27.99 -25.44
N MET A 326 -0.68 -28.62 -26.44
CA MET A 326 -2.03 -28.25 -26.89
C MET A 326 -3.06 -28.39 -25.76
N ILE A 327 -3.00 -29.49 -25.00
CA ILE A 327 -3.86 -29.70 -23.83
C ILE A 327 -3.59 -28.63 -22.77
N LEU A 328 -2.32 -28.35 -22.45
CA LEU A 328 -1.95 -27.35 -21.44
C LEU A 328 -2.39 -25.94 -21.81
N VAL A 329 -2.26 -25.55 -23.09
CA VAL A 329 -2.77 -24.27 -23.60
C VAL A 329 -4.29 -24.20 -23.43
N GLY A 330 -5.01 -25.28 -23.76
CA GLY A 330 -6.45 -25.37 -23.58
C GLY A 330 -6.88 -25.21 -22.12
N VAL A 331 -6.21 -25.92 -21.20
CA VAL A 331 -6.45 -25.84 -19.76
C VAL A 331 -6.12 -24.45 -19.22
N GLN A 332 -4.96 -23.89 -19.59
CA GLN A 332 -4.53 -22.56 -19.14
C GLN A 332 -5.54 -21.48 -19.57
N THR A 333 -5.93 -21.46 -20.84
CA THR A 333 -6.87 -20.46 -21.37
C THR A 333 -8.24 -20.62 -20.71
N ARG A 334 -8.74 -21.85 -20.58
CA ARG A 334 -10.03 -22.11 -19.93
C ARG A 334 -10.04 -21.67 -18.47
N ALA A 335 -8.98 -21.95 -17.72
CA ALA A 335 -8.83 -21.51 -16.34
C ALA A 335 -8.84 -19.99 -16.25
N LEU A 336 -8.06 -19.30 -17.10
CA LEU A 336 -7.99 -17.84 -17.15
C LEU A 336 -9.36 -17.21 -17.47
N THR A 337 -10.08 -17.74 -18.48
CA THR A 337 -11.43 -17.25 -18.83
C THR A 337 -12.42 -17.44 -17.69
N LYS A 338 -12.39 -18.59 -17.01
CA LYS A 338 -13.30 -18.85 -15.88
C LYS A 338 -13.00 -17.93 -14.69
N SER A 339 -11.74 -17.76 -14.31
CA SER A 339 -11.35 -16.84 -13.24
C SER A 339 -11.71 -15.39 -13.58
N TYR A 340 -11.57 -14.98 -14.84
CA TYR A 340 -11.94 -13.64 -15.29
C TYR A 340 -13.45 -13.38 -15.28
N ASP A 341 -14.27 -14.34 -15.71
CA ASP A 341 -15.74 -14.23 -15.64
C ASP A 341 -16.23 -14.10 -14.18
N ILE A 342 -15.66 -14.90 -13.27
CA ILE A 342 -15.95 -14.79 -11.83
C ILE A 342 -15.54 -13.41 -11.30
N LEU A 343 -14.34 -12.93 -11.66
CA LEU A 343 -13.84 -11.63 -11.24
C LEU A 343 -14.75 -10.47 -11.66
N ILE A 344 -15.27 -10.48 -12.90
CA ILE A 344 -16.20 -9.44 -13.37
C ILE A 344 -17.47 -9.42 -12.52
N LYS A 345 -18.05 -10.61 -12.25
CA LYS A 345 -19.26 -10.74 -11.43
C LYS A 345 -19.04 -10.23 -10.01
N ASP A 346 -17.94 -10.64 -9.38
CA ASP A 346 -17.58 -10.21 -8.03
C ASP A 346 -17.30 -8.69 -7.97
N ARG A 347 -16.67 -8.12 -8.99
CA ARG A 347 -16.42 -6.67 -9.08
C ARG A 347 -17.71 -5.87 -9.23
N ALA A 348 -18.66 -6.37 -10.02
CA ALA A 348 -19.97 -5.74 -10.17
C ALA A 348 -20.70 -5.70 -8.82
N ILE A 349 -20.70 -6.81 -8.07
CA ILE A 349 -21.27 -6.90 -6.72
C ILE A 349 -20.62 -5.88 -5.78
N ILE A 350 -19.28 -5.82 -5.73
CA ILE A 350 -18.57 -4.86 -4.88
C ILE A 350 -18.95 -3.42 -5.26
N SER A 351 -19.00 -3.10 -6.56
CA SER A 351 -19.33 -1.74 -7.00
C SER A 351 -20.76 -1.33 -6.64
N ALA A 352 -21.71 -2.26 -6.76
CA ALA A 352 -23.10 -2.05 -6.37
C ALA A 352 -23.22 -1.82 -4.86
N GLU A 353 -22.52 -2.62 -4.06
CA GLU A 353 -22.53 -2.47 -2.60
C GLU A 353 -21.85 -1.17 -2.15
N VAL A 354 -20.72 -0.80 -2.75
CA VAL A 354 -20.04 0.47 -2.42
C VAL A 354 -20.94 1.67 -2.73
N LEU A 355 -21.69 1.62 -3.83
CA LEU A 355 -22.66 2.66 -4.16
C LEU A 355 -23.81 2.69 -3.15
N HIS A 356 -24.34 1.53 -2.79
CA HIS A 356 -25.40 1.41 -1.79
C HIS A 356 -24.95 1.95 -0.41
N GLU A 357 -23.76 1.58 0.05
CA GLU A 357 -23.18 2.08 1.30
C GLU A 357 -22.93 3.59 1.25
N TYR A 358 -22.51 4.11 0.09
CA TYR A 358 -22.34 5.54 -0.11
C TYR A 358 -23.67 6.29 -0.02
N ASP A 359 -24.71 5.77 -0.67
CA ASP A 359 -26.04 6.38 -0.68
C ASP A 359 -26.65 6.40 0.72
N GLU A 360 -26.59 5.28 1.45
CA GLU A 360 -27.05 5.17 2.85
C GLU A 360 -26.29 6.09 3.81
N LYS A 361 -24.96 6.18 3.70
CA LYS A 361 -24.16 6.94 4.67
C LYS A 361 -24.06 8.43 4.36
N PHE A 362 -24.06 8.82 3.09
CA PHE A 362 -23.73 10.18 2.69
C PHE A 362 -24.84 10.88 1.91
N VAL A 363 -25.62 10.15 1.12
CA VAL A 363 -26.66 10.76 0.28
C VAL A 363 -27.97 10.91 1.04
N TYR A 364 -28.61 9.82 1.48
CA TYR A 364 -29.91 9.84 2.17
C TYR A 364 -29.95 10.77 3.39
N PRO A 365 -28.94 10.81 4.28
CA PRO A 365 -28.94 11.73 5.43
C PRO A 365 -28.88 13.20 5.01
N ARG A 366 -28.30 13.50 3.83
CA ARG A 366 -28.17 14.86 3.31
C ARG A 366 -29.40 15.29 2.51
N ILE A 367 -30.02 14.38 1.74
CA ILE A 367 -31.23 14.69 0.96
C ILE A 367 -32.51 14.64 1.79
N ASN A 368 -32.59 13.76 2.78
CA ASN A 368 -33.72 13.62 3.69
C ASN A 368 -33.26 13.69 5.15
N PRO A 369 -32.81 14.87 5.63
CA PRO A 369 -32.43 15.01 7.02
C PRO A 369 -33.66 14.80 7.91
N LEU A 370 -33.61 13.81 8.79
CA LEU A 370 -34.63 13.59 9.82
C LEU A 370 -34.64 14.80 10.76
N ARG A 371 -35.53 15.76 10.50
CA ARG A 371 -35.77 16.90 11.39
C ARG A 371 -36.80 16.50 12.42
N LYS A 372 -36.46 16.68 13.69
CA LYS A 372 -37.41 16.57 14.80
C LYS A 372 -37.83 17.97 15.17
N ASP A 373 -39.10 18.30 14.96
CA ASP A 373 -39.67 19.56 15.45
C ASP A 373 -39.65 19.53 16.99
N GLN A 374 -38.79 20.37 17.58
CA GLN A 374 -38.81 20.62 19.01
C GLN A 374 -39.54 21.93 19.26
N ALA A 375 -40.74 21.84 19.85
CA ALA A 375 -41.44 23.00 20.36
C ALA A 375 -40.71 23.50 21.62
N VAL A 376 -40.11 24.69 21.53
CA VAL A 376 -39.54 25.39 22.69
C VAL A 376 -40.62 26.34 23.21
N MET A 377 -41.29 25.97 24.29
CA MET A 377 -42.14 26.93 25.02
C MET A 377 -41.24 27.80 25.89
N THR A 378 -41.10 29.08 25.54
CA THR A 378 -40.55 30.07 26.47
C THR A 378 -41.63 30.40 27.49
N HIS A 379 -41.44 30.01 28.75
CA HIS A 379 -42.28 30.47 29.85
C HIS A 379 -42.16 32.01 29.95
N GLN A 380 -43.24 32.74 29.71
CA GLN A 380 -43.32 34.21 29.89
C GLN A 380 -43.37 34.65 31.37
N ALA A 381 -42.91 33.83 32.33
CA ALA A 381 -43.17 34.04 33.75
C ALA A 381 -42.09 34.82 34.53
N GLU A 382 -40.99 35.27 33.89
CA GLU A 382 -40.00 36.15 34.53
C GLU A 382 -40.01 37.55 33.88
N MET A 383 -41.09 38.29 34.08
CA MET A 383 -41.04 39.75 34.14
C MET A 383 -41.53 40.14 35.53
N VAL A 384 -40.60 40.17 36.49
CA VAL A 384 -40.85 40.67 37.85
C VAL A 384 -40.68 42.19 37.82
N LEU A 385 -41.73 42.87 38.29
CA LEU A 385 -41.84 44.31 38.54
C LEU A 385 -40.87 44.81 39.61
#